data_AF-A0A427BP83-F1
#
_entry.id   AF-A0A427BP83-F1
#
_cell.length_a   1.000
_cell.length_b   1.000
_cell.length_c   1.000
_cell.angle_alpha   90.00
_cell.angle_beta   90.00
_cell.angle_gamma   90.00
#
_symmetry.space_group_name_H-M   'P 1'
#
loop_
_entity.id
_entity.type
_entity.pdbx_description
1 polymer ?
#
loop_
_entity_poly.entity_id
_entity_poly.type
_entity_poly.pdbx_seq_one_letter_code
_entity_poly.pdbx_strand_id
1 'polypeptide(L)'
;MFLIFITSCQDGPSARYNEDFIRFDSNKELPYSKLIGKYELDKDSKIRYNLPDSLEFYIELKKDTSLYANRYVSATDRTIVEKEVNSKTYYDKSNKSIIAKDDGINNADYIYIYSVLKTNGLALYVRTRFIPATEKNGMQYKEIDYLRYIKVD
;
A
#
# COMPACT_ATOMS: atom_id res chain seq x y z
N MET A 1 27.85 18.64 25.09
CA MET A 1 27.09 19.28 24.01
C MET A 1 27.08 18.31 22.84
N PHE A 2 26.03 17.49 22.73
CA PHE A 2 25.91 16.46 21.71
C PHE A 2 25.30 17.11 20.46
N LEU A 3 26.09 17.25 19.38
CA LEU A 3 25.55 17.62 18.07
C LEU A 3 24.77 16.41 17.55
N ILE A 4 23.43 16.52 17.50
CA ILE A 4 22.60 15.56 16.77
C ILE A 4 22.62 16.00 15.31
N PHE A 5 23.26 15.18 14.47
CA PHE A 5 23.15 15.23 13.03
C PHE A 5 21.69 14.97 12.64
N ILE A 6 20.96 16.00 12.23
CA ILE A 6 19.76 15.85 11.41
C ILE A 6 20.23 15.43 10.01
N THR A 7 20.35 14.13 9.78
CA THR A 7 20.41 13.58 8.41
C THR A 7 19.02 13.68 7.80
N SER A 8 18.65 14.88 7.40
CA SER A 8 17.51 15.13 6.51
C SER A 8 17.89 14.65 5.10
N CYS A 9 17.69 13.35 4.85
CA CYS A 9 17.51 12.71 3.54
C CYS A 9 17.43 11.19 3.78
N GLN A 10 16.39 10.73 4.48
CA GLN A 10 16.15 9.30 4.68
C GLN A 10 14.89 8.80 3.97
N ASP A 11 14.13 9.70 3.35
CA ASP A 11 12.97 9.34 2.56
C ASP A 11 13.43 8.96 1.14
N GLY A 12 13.20 7.70 0.78
CA GLY A 12 13.30 7.25 -0.60
C GLY A 12 12.27 7.97 -1.49
N PRO A 13 12.40 7.85 -2.82
CA PRO A 13 11.35 8.36 -3.72
C PRO A 13 10.01 7.74 -3.34
N SER A 14 8.92 8.52 -3.47
CA SER A 14 7.56 7.99 -3.32
C SER A 14 7.43 6.67 -4.08
N ALA A 15 6.69 5.71 -3.51
CA ALA A 15 6.56 4.37 -4.10
C ALA A 15 6.17 4.41 -5.59
N ARG A 16 5.42 5.44 -6.03
CA ARG A 16 5.03 5.63 -7.44
C ARG A 16 6.19 5.83 -8.42
N TYR A 17 7.37 6.21 -7.94
CA TYR A 17 8.56 6.52 -8.73
C TYR A 17 9.73 5.54 -8.47
N ASN A 18 9.47 4.39 -7.85
CA ASN A 18 10.50 3.44 -7.49
C ASN A 18 10.79 2.46 -8.64
N GLU A 19 12.01 2.47 -9.17
CA GLU A 19 12.45 1.67 -10.33
C GLU A 19 12.52 0.15 -10.05
N ASP A 20 12.65 -0.27 -8.79
CA ASP A 20 12.67 -1.70 -8.42
C ASP A 20 11.30 -2.37 -8.60
N PHE A 21 10.25 -1.58 -8.86
CA PHE A 21 8.87 -2.03 -8.94
C PHE A 21 8.20 -1.49 -10.20
N ILE A 22 7.80 -2.39 -11.08
CA ILE A 22 7.09 -2.03 -12.31
C ILE A 22 5.63 -2.45 -12.21
N ARG A 23 4.71 -1.62 -12.71
CA ARG A 23 3.30 -2.01 -12.77
C ARG A 23 3.20 -3.29 -13.60
N PHE A 24 2.43 -4.26 -13.10
CA PHE A 24 2.32 -5.56 -13.75
C PHE A 24 1.76 -5.38 -15.16
N ASP A 25 2.42 -6.00 -16.14
CA ASP A 25 2.07 -5.90 -17.56
C ASP A 25 0.66 -6.44 -17.82
N SER A 26 -0.22 -5.61 -18.37
CA SER A 26 -1.60 -5.97 -18.67
C SER A 26 -1.70 -7.10 -19.71
N ASN A 27 -0.70 -7.26 -20.57
CA ASN A 27 -0.64 -8.30 -21.60
C ASN A 27 -0.21 -9.66 -21.06
N LYS A 28 0.44 -9.70 -19.89
CA LYS A 28 0.83 -10.97 -19.26
C LYS A 28 -0.34 -11.59 -18.52
N GLU A 29 -0.43 -12.91 -18.59
CA GLU A 29 -1.42 -13.64 -17.81
C GLU A 29 -1.08 -13.55 -16.32
N LEU A 30 -2.08 -13.16 -15.52
CA LEU A 30 -1.99 -13.15 -14.07
C LEU A 30 -3.31 -13.66 -13.51
N PRO A 31 -3.45 -14.97 -13.28
CA PRO A 31 -4.66 -15.51 -12.68
C PRO A 31 -4.75 -15.08 -11.21
N TYR A 32 -5.97 -14.89 -10.70
CA TYR A 32 -6.19 -14.48 -9.31
C TYR A 32 -5.49 -15.41 -8.30
N SER A 33 -5.39 -16.71 -8.61
CA SER A 33 -4.71 -17.70 -7.77
C SER A 33 -3.25 -17.34 -7.46
N LYS A 34 -2.56 -16.60 -8.34
CA LYS A 34 -1.19 -16.12 -8.09
C LYS A 34 -1.14 -14.96 -7.10
N LEU A 35 -2.25 -14.24 -6.93
CA LEU A 35 -2.40 -13.13 -5.99
C LEU A 35 -2.75 -13.61 -4.58
N ILE A 36 -3.26 -14.83 -4.43
CA ILE A 36 -3.60 -15.38 -3.11
C ILE A 36 -2.36 -15.47 -2.25
N GLY A 37 -2.46 -15.00 -1.01
CA GLY A 37 -1.37 -15.02 -0.03
C GLY A 37 -1.32 -13.77 0.84
N LYS A 38 -0.35 -13.74 1.75
CA LYS A 38 -0.07 -12.63 2.66
C LYS A 38 0.89 -11.65 2.00
N TYR A 39 0.68 -10.37 2.25
CA TYR A 39 1.52 -9.26 1.80
C TYR A 39 1.81 -8.35 2.99
N GLU A 40 3.07 -8.03 3.21
CA GLU A 40 3.50 -7.22 4.35
C GLU A 40 3.93 -5.82 3.90
N LEU A 41 3.57 -4.81 4.70
CA LEU A 41 3.95 -3.43 4.42
C LEU A 41 5.47 -3.29 4.49
N ASP A 42 6.04 -2.79 3.42
CA ASP A 42 7.48 -2.73 3.28
C ASP A 42 8.10 -1.59 4.10
N LYS A 43 9.41 -1.72 4.33
CA LYS A 43 10.17 -0.76 5.15
C LYS A 43 10.12 0.66 4.59
N ASP A 44 10.17 0.82 3.27
CA ASP A 44 10.10 2.14 2.63
C ASP A 44 8.75 2.83 2.91
N SER A 45 7.63 2.10 2.80
CA SER A 45 6.33 2.66 3.19
C SER A 45 6.27 3.00 4.67
N LYS A 46 6.85 2.17 5.55
CA LYS A 46 6.92 2.51 6.98
C LYS A 46 7.68 3.81 7.23
N ILE A 47 8.84 4.00 6.59
CA ILE A 47 9.64 5.22 6.71
C ILE A 47 8.86 6.43 6.19
N ARG A 48 8.36 6.39 4.95
CA ARG A 48 7.64 7.51 4.32
C ARG A 48 6.38 7.95 5.08
N TYR A 49 5.77 7.03 5.83
CA TYR A 49 4.58 7.30 6.63
C TYR A 49 4.88 7.45 8.12
N ASN A 50 6.16 7.45 8.52
CA ASN A 50 6.61 7.53 9.91
C ASN A 50 5.92 6.50 10.82
N LEU A 51 5.83 5.26 10.35
CA LEU A 51 5.20 4.15 11.06
C LEU A 51 6.23 3.43 11.95
N PRO A 52 5.84 2.97 13.15
CA PRO A 52 6.74 2.19 14.01
C PRO A 52 7.16 0.87 13.34
N ASP A 53 8.45 0.58 13.37
CA ASP A 53 8.99 -0.68 12.84
C ASP A 53 8.42 -1.91 13.56
N SER A 54 8.10 -1.79 14.86
CA SER A 54 7.52 -2.84 15.69
C SER A 54 6.08 -3.20 15.35
N LEU A 55 5.37 -2.36 14.59
CA LEU A 55 4.00 -2.64 14.17
C LEU A 55 4.00 -3.44 12.86
N GLU A 56 3.25 -4.54 12.87
CA GLU A 56 3.04 -5.39 11.70
C GLU A 56 1.80 -4.97 10.93
N PHE A 57 1.95 -4.61 9.66
CA PHE A 57 0.84 -4.29 8.78
C PHE A 57 0.82 -5.33 7.65
N TYR A 58 -0.28 -6.04 7.49
CA TYR A 58 -0.40 -6.98 6.39
C TYR A 58 -1.79 -6.99 5.77
N ILE A 59 -1.80 -7.37 4.50
CA ILE A 59 -2.98 -7.65 3.69
C ILE A 59 -2.92 -9.11 3.27
N GLU A 60 -4.04 -9.82 3.34
CA GLU A 60 -4.14 -11.19 2.85
C GLU A 60 -5.26 -11.29 1.82
N LEU A 61 -4.92 -11.79 0.63
CA LEU A 61 -5.89 -12.09 -0.42
C LEU A 61 -6.25 -13.56 -0.35
N LYS A 62 -7.55 -13.86 -0.22
CA LYS A 62 -8.06 -15.22 0.04
C LYS A 62 -8.72 -15.83 -1.20
N LYS A 63 -8.82 -17.16 -1.21
CA LYS A 63 -9.41 -17.95 -2.31
C LYS A 63 -10.82 -17.52 -2.70
N ASP A 64 -11.61 -17.05 -1.73
CA ASP A 64 -13.00 -16.62 -1.90
C ASP A 64 -13.15 -15.15 -2.35
N THR A 65 -12.06 -14.58 -2.87
CA THR A 65 -11.90 -13.18 -3.29
C THR A 65 -12.09 -12.16 -2.17
N SER A 66 -11.96 -12.56 -0.90
CA SER A 66 -11.87 -11.60 0.20
C SER A 66 -10.46 -11.05 0.37
N LEU A 67 -10.39 -9.82 0.88
CA LEU A 67 -9.19 -9.16 1.35
C LEU A 67 -9.33 -8.97 2.85
N TYR A 68 -8.36 -9.51 3.57
CA TYR A 68 -8.21 -9.31 5.00
C TYR A 68 -7.07 -8.33 5.27
N ALA A 69 -7.23 -7.46 6.27
CA ALA A 69 -6.14 -6.64 6.79
C ALA A 69 -6.22 -6.61 8.32
N ASN A 70 -5.09 -6.77 9.03
CA ASN A 70 -5.07 -6.78 10.50
C ASN A 70 -5.12 -5.36 11.09
N ARG A 71 -4.35 -4.46 10.48
CA ARG A 71 -4.30 -3.02 10.72
C ARG A 71 -3.87 -2.38 9.42
N TYR A 72 -4.27 -1.14 9.21
CA TYR A 72 -3.96 -0.46 7.96
C TYR A 72 -3.81 1.04 8.16
N VAL A 73 -3.07 1.65 7.27
CA VAL A 73 -3.05 3.10 7.13
C VAL A 73 -4.22 3.49 6.24
N SER A 74 -5.12 4.32 6.76
CA SER A 74 -6.28 4.84 6.04
C SER A 74 -5.83 5.56 4.77
N ALA A 75 -6.32 5.12 3.61
CA ALA A 75 -6.00 5.79 2.36
C ALA A 75 -6.59 7.21 2.26
N THR A 76 -7.55 7.56 3.15
CA THR A 76 -8.23 8.85 3.12
C THR A 76 -7.46 9.94 3.86
N ASP A 77 -7.00 9.67 5.08
CA ASP A 77 -6.38 10.66 5.98
C ASP A 77 -4.99 10.24 6.48
N ARG A 78 -4.53 9.03 6.13
CA ARG A 78 -3.25 8.42 6.53
C ARG A 78 -3.11 8.17 8.03
N THR A 79 -4.23 8.10 8.74
CA THR A 79 -4.23 7.65 10.14
C THR A 79 -4.04 6.13 10.20
N ILE A 80 -3.46 5.64 11.30
CA ILE A 80 -3.40 4.20 11.59
C ILE A 80 -4.78 3.78 12.11
N VAL A 81 -5.33 2.74 11.51
CA VAL A 81 -6.58 2.11 11.96
C VAL A 81 -6.26 0.75 12.56
N GLU A 82 -6.41 0.64 13.88
CA GLU A 82 -6.23 -0.59 14.66
C GLU A 82 -7.53 -1.44 14.66
N LYS A 83 -8.01 -1.75 13.46
CA LYS A 83 -9.19 -2.59 13.27
C LYS A 83 -8.94 -3.57 12.13
N GLU A 84 -9.38 -4.80 12.33
CA GLU A 84 -9.41 -5.79 11.28
C GLU A 84 -10.47 -5.46 10.23
N VAL A 85 -10.10 -5.66 8.98
CA VAL A 85 -11.01 -5.54 7.84
C VAL A 85 -11.09 -6.87 7.14
N ASN A 86 -12.31 -7.29 6.81
CA ASN A 86 -12.57 -8.38 5.89
C ASN A 86 -13.58 -7.89 4.86
N SER A 87 -13.10 -7.64 3.64
CA SER A 87 -13.87 -7.02 2.57
C SER A 87 -13.88 -7.94 1.35
N LYS A 88 -15.04 -8.04 0.68
CA LYS A 88 -15.10 -8.70 -0.62
C LYS A 88 -14.42 -7.83 -1.67
N THR A 89 -13.62 -8.47 -2.51
CA THR A 89 -12.93 -7.78 -3.61
C THR A 89 -13.34 -8.33 -4.97
N TYR A 90 -13.09 -7.50 -5.98
CA TYR A 90 -13.16 -7.88 -7.38
C TYR A 90 -11.76 -7.79 -7.99
N TYR A 91 -11.37 -8.81 -8.75
CA TYR A 91 -10.13 -8.80 -9.52
C TYR A 91 -10.40 -8.31 -10.93
N ASP A 92 -9.93 -7.10 -11.24
CA ASP A 92 -9.96 -6.55 -12.58
C ASP A 92 -8.75 -7.05 -13.38
N LYS A 93 -9.01 -8.08 -14.18
CA LYS A 93 -8.02 -8.69 -15.07
C LYS A 93 -7.47 -7.71 -16.11
N SER A 94 -8.27 -6.75 -16.57
CA SER A 94 -7.88 -5.82 -17.62
C SER A 94 -6.87 -4.80 -17.09
N ASN A 95 -7.14 -4.23 -15.92
CA ASN A 95 -6.28 -3.22 -15.30
C ASN A 95 -5.19 -3.79 -14.38
N LYS A 96 -5.20 -5.12 -14.16
CA LYS A 96 -4.34 -5.84 -13.22
C LYS A 96 -4.38 -5.17 -11.84
N SER A 97 -5.60 -5.04 -11.33
CA SER A 97 -5.88 -4.37 -10.07
C SER A 97 -6.94 -5.12 -9.27
N ILE A 98 -6.96 -4.85 -7.97
CA ILE A 98 -7.95 -5.34 -7.04
C ILE A 98 -8.78 -4.16 -6.59
N ILE A 99 -10.10 -4.33 -6.63
CA ILE A 99 -11.07 -3.33 -6.18
C ILE A 99 -11.70 -3.88 -4.91
N ALA A 100 -11.45 -3.21 -3.77
CA ALA A 100 -12.10 -3.53 -2.52
C ALA A 100 -13.51 -2.91 -2.49
N LYS A 101 -14.52 -3.71 -2.13
CA LYS A 101 -15.89 -3.22 -1.88
C LYS A 101 -16.05 -2.88 -0.40
N ASP A 102 -16.92 -1.92 -0.06
CA ASP A 102 -17.32 -1.56 1.32
C ASP A 102 -16.16 -1.21 2.27
N ASP A 103 -16.00 0.07 2.64
CA ASP A 103 -15.08 0.65 3.65
C ASP A 103 -13.61 0.13 3.72
N GLY A 104 -13.18 -0.79 2.86
CA GLY A 104 -12.05 -1.73 2.98
C GLY A 104 -10.80 -1.25 3.71
N ILE A 105 -9.68 -1.09 3.00
CA ILE A 105 -8.57 -0.24 3.46
C ILE A 105 -8.97 1.21 3.13
N ASN A 106 -10.07 1.63 3.74
CA ASN A 106 -10.72 2.93 3.74
C ASN A 106 -10.52 3.78 2.48
N ASN A 107 -11.33 3.51 1.45
CA ASN A 107 -11.40 4.23 0.17
C ASN A 107 -10.15 4.15 -0.73
N ALA A 108 -9.35 3.10 -0.61
CA ALA A 108 -8.41 2.76 -1.67
C ALA A 108 -9.22 2.35 -2.93
N ASP A 109 -9.49 3.32 -3.81
CA ASP A 109 -10.30 3.12 -5.03
C ASP A 109 -9.76 1.95 -5.88
N TYR A 110 -8.43 1.78 -5.92
CA TYR A 110 -7.74 0.68 -6.57
C TYR A 110 -6.51 0.25 -5.78
N ILE A 111 -6.28 -1.07 -5.75
CA ILE A 111 -5.02 -1.69 -5.35
C ILE A 111 -4.35 -2.19 -6.63
N TYR A 112 -3.26 -1.56 -7.03
CA TYR A 112 -2.53 -1.94 -8.24
C TYR A 112 -1.56 -3.07 -7.97
N ILE A 113 -1.36 -3.93 -8.95
CA ILE A 113 -0.42 -5.04 -8.85
C ILE A 113 0.88 -4.65 -9.56
N TYR A 114 2.00 -4.85 -8.87
CA TYR A 114 3.35 -4.55 -9.35
C TYR A 114 4.20 -5.82 -9.30
N SER A 115 5.16 -5.93 -10.23
CA SER A 115 6.24 -6.91 -10.18
C SER A 115 7.43 -6.32 -9.43
N VAL A 116 8.05 -7.12 -8.56
CA VAL A 116 9.31 -6.79 -7.89
C VAL A 116 10.45 -7.27 -8.78
N LEU A 117 11.23 -6.36 -9.36
CA LEU A 117 12.23 -6.72 -10.38
C LEU A 117 13.30 -7.68 -9.86
N LYS A 118 13.78 -7.45 -8.63
CA LYS A 118 14.89 -8.22 -8.02
C LYS A 118 14.54 -9.67 -7.73
N THR A 119 13.30 -9.94 -7.36
CA THR A 119 12.85 -11.28 -6.92
C THR A 119 11.84 -11.92 -7.86
N ASN A 120 11.40 -11.20 -8.89
CA ASN A 120 10.23 -11.54 -9.70
C ASN A 120 8.96 -11.82 -8.85
N GLY A 121 8.90 -11.23 -7.64
CA GLY A 121 7.77 -11.32 -6.74
C GLY A 121 6.64 -10.36 -7.13
N LEU A 122 5.57 -10.36 -6.32
CA LEU A 122 4.44 -9.44 -6.48
C LEU A 122 4.38 -8.45 -5.33
N ALA A 123 3.94 -7.24 -5.64
CA ALA A 123 3.61 -6.22 -4.66
C ALA A 123 2.22 -5.64 -4.94
N LEU A 124 1.53 -5.25 -3.86
CA LEU A 124 0.27 -4.53 -3.89
C LEU A 124 0.53 -3.07 -3.55
N TYR A 125 0.09 -2.19 -4.42
CA TYR A 125 0.20 -0.74 -4.27
C TYR A 125 -1.17 -0.18 -3.91
N VAL A 126 -1.34 0.19 -2.64
CA VAL A 126 -2.56 0.81 -2.12
C VAL A 126 -2.42 2.32 -2.22
N ARG A 127 -3.20 2.95 -3.12
CA ARG A 127 -3.14 4.38 -3.36
C ARG A 127 -3.72 5.17 -2.18
N THR A 128 -2.99 6.17 -1.71
CA THR A 128 -3.51 7.16 -0.75
C THR A 128 -4.03 8.40 -1.47
N ARG A 129 -5.05 9.03 -0.90
CA ARG A 129 -5.70 10.20 -1.47
C ARG A 129 -4.84 11.45 -1.29
N PHE A 130 -5.06 12.38 -2.22
CA PHE A 130 -4.57 13.75 -2.09
C PHE A 130 -5.28 14.44 -0.92
N ILE A 131 -4.53 15.15 -0.09
CA ILE A 131 -5.06 15.95 1.01
C ILE A 131 -4.66 17.41 0.76
N PRO A 132 -5.61 18.30 0.38
CA PRO A 132 -5.32 19.71 0.21
C PRO A 132 -5.07 20.40 1.56
N ALA A 133 -4.21 21.42 1.58
CA ALA A 133 -4.10 22.30 2.74
C ALA A 133 -5.38 23.11 2.91
N THR A 134 -6.05 22.95 4.05
CA THR A 134 -7.26 23.70 4.41
C THR A 134 -7.19 24.12 5.86
N GLU A 135 -7.90 25.18 6.25
CA GLU A 135 -7.96 25.57 7.67
C GLU A 135 -8.54 24.44 8.54
N LYS A 136 -9.51 23.69 8.02
CA LYS A 136 -10.15 22.55 8.70
C LYS A 136 -9.17 21.44 9.09
N ASN A 137 -8.09 21.24 8.34
CA ASN A 137 -7.07 20.23 8.64
C ASN A 137 -5.75 20.84 9.15
N GLY A 138 -5.79 22.09 9.65
CA GLY A 138 -4.59 22.76 10.17
C GLY A 138 -3.52 22.99 9.10
N MET A 139 -3.94 23.26 7.85
CA MET A 139 -3.06 23.48 6.70
C MET A 139 -2.19 22.26 6.33
N GLN A 140 -2.66 21.05 6.65
CA GLN A 140 -1.96 19.83 6.26
C GLN A 140 -2.10 19.56 4.75
N TYR A 141 -0.98 19.57 4.03
CA TYR A 141 -0.89 19.22 2.62
C TYR A 141 -0.21 17.87 2.43
N LYS A 142 -0.79 16.97 1.61
CA LYS A 142 -0.16 15.71 1.22
C LYS A 142 -0.49 15.33 -0.24
N GLU A 143 0.54 15.15 -1.06
CA GLU A 143 0.40 14.64 -2.43
C GLU A 143 -0.02 13.17 -2.47
N ILE A 144 -0.62 12.72 -3.58
CA ILE A 144 -0.91 11.29 -3.81
C ILE A 144 0.36 10.44 -3.65
N ASP A 145 0.23 9.33 -2.93
CA ASP A 145 1.32 8.39 -2.70
C ASP A 145 0.76 6.95 -2.60
N TYR A 146 1.62 5.96 -2.36
CA TYR A 146 1.22 4.56 -2.23
C TYR A 146 1.86 3.90 -1.01
N LEU A 147 1.07 3.05 -0.35
CA LEU A 147 1.56 2.04 0.58
C LEU A 147 1.85 0.77 -0.22
N ARG A 148 3.05 0.24 -0.06
CA ARG A 148 3.53 -0.92 -0.79
C ARG A 148 3.58 -2.13 0.12
N TYR A 149 2.82 -3.15 -0.23
CA TYR A 149 2.81 -4.43 0.46
C TYR A 149 3.47 -5.48 -0.42
N ILE A 150 4.53 -6.12 0.06
CA ILE A 150 5.28 -7.13 -0.69
C ILE A 150 4.78 -8.51 -0.30
N LYS A 151 4.56 -9.38 -1.29
CA LYS A 151 4.12 -10.74 -1.02
C LYS A 151 5.16 -11.47 -0.17
N VAL A 152 4.71 -12.12 0.89
CA VAL A 152 5.51 -13.01 1.73
C VAL A 152 4.91 -14.41 1.58
N ASP A 153 5.71 -15.34 1.06
CA ASP A 153 5.28 -16.72 0.80
C ASP A 153 5.17 -17.55 2.10
#